data_AF-A0A645ED42-F1
#
_entry.id   AF-A0A645ED42-F1
#
_cell.length_a   1.000
_cell.length_b   1.000
_cell.length_c   1.000
_cell.angle_alpha   90.00
_cell.angle_beta   90.00
_cell.angle_gamma   90.00
#
_symmetry.space_group_name_H-M   'P 1'
#
loop_
_entity.id
_entity.type
_entity.pdbx_description
1 polymer ?
#
loop_
_entity_poly.entity_id
_entity_poly.type
_entity_poly.pdbx_seq_one_letter_code
_entity_poly.pdbx_strand_id
1 'polypeptide(L)'
;MLRRDLKNGVFDEELATTKDFEIKEIGPKAKISVFLVAIGFILDIVAMYKFDLKGGDASALLGGTAGVLLIIINTMNNPKTTLDKVAEHIIEGFTFAIKVFAVIIPIAAFFYLGDAPIVKVFGDVLPQGSQGLLSDIGVALSQAVPFNKVAAAGIETIVGGITGLDGSGFSGMSLAGSLAAVFGNAININVGALTALGQISAIWVGGGCIVPWSLIAAAAICGVSPVELGKRNFIPVMIGLAVTTIVAIFIL
;
A
#
# COMPACT_ATOMS: atom_id res chain seq x y z
N MET A 1 -16.64 -7.70 -17.57
CA MET A 1 -17.07 -6.30 -17.83
C MET A 1 -16.23 -5.67 -18.93
N LEU A 2 -14.90 -5.56 -18.80
CA LEU A 2 -14.01 -4.95 -19.81
C LEU A 2 -14.21 -5.44 -21.27
N ARG A 3 -14.23 -6.76 -21.51
CA ARG A 3 -14.44 -7.34 -22.85
C ARG A 3 -15.80 -6.99 -23.47
N ARG A 4 -16.82 -6.79 -22.64
CA ARG A 4 -18.16 -6.39 -23.09
C ARG A 4 -18.16 -4.91 -23.47
N ASP A 5 -17.53 -4.08 -22.65
CA ASP A 5 -17.52 -2.63 -22.82
C ASP A 5 -16.64 -2.21 -24.00
N LEU A 6 -15.51 -2.91 -24.23
CA LEU A 6 -14.70 -2.81 -25.46
C LEU A 6 -15.49 -3.17 -26.72
N LYS A 7 -16.33 -4.20 -26.65
CA LYS A 7 -17.17 -4.62 -27.78
C LYS A 7 -18.33 -3.65 -28.05
N ASN A 8 -18.70 -2.85 -27.05
CA ASN A 8 -19.77 -1.88 -27.11
C ASN A 8 -19.29 -0.44 -27.39
N GLY A 9 -18.00 -0.25 -27.68
CA GLY A 9 -17.44 1.07 -28.05
C GLY A 9 -17.41 2.10 -26.91
N VAL A 10 -17.57 1.68 -25.65
CA VAL A 10 -17.67 2.59 -24.49
C VAL A 10 -16.40 3.43 -24.30
N PHE A 11 -15.28 2.96 -24.85
CA PHE A 11 -13.96 3.58 -24.74
C PHE A 11 -13.48 4.22 -26.03
N ASP A 12 -14.30 4.29 -27.09
CA ASP A 12 -13.83 4.73 -28.40
C ASP A 12 -13.34 6.19 -28.38
N GLU A 13 -13.97 7.07 -27.61
CA GLU A 13 -13.51 8.47 -27.42
C GLU A 13 -12.25 8.58 -26.55
N GLU A 14 -12.11 7.76 -25.51
CA GLU A 14 -10.94 7.73 -24.61
C GLU A 14 -9.71 7.13 -25.34
N LEU A 15 -9.94 6.10 -26.16
CA LEU A 15 -8.94 5.53 -27.07
C LEU A 15 -8.57 6.51 -28.19
N ALA A 16 -9.53 7.28 -28.72
CA ALA A 16 -9.28 8.31 -29.73
C ALA A 16 -8.54 9.54 -29.18
N THR A 17 -8.66 9.84 -27.88
CA THR A 17 -7.92 10.91 -27.19
C THR A 17 -6.55 10.45 -26.68
N THR A 18 -6.22 9.17 -26.82
CA THR A 18 -4.87 8.68 -26.61
C THR A 18 -4.01 9.21 -27.76
N LYS A 19 -3.51 10.44 -27.59
CA LYS A 19 -2.60 11.12 -28.53
C LYS A 19 -1.59 10.12 -29.06
N ASP A 20 -1.38 10.15 -30.38
CA ASP A 20 -0.26 9.50 -31.05
C ASP A 20 0.96 9.53 -30.13
N PHE A 21 1.27 8.39 -29.52
CA PHE A 21 2.53 8.25 -28.82
C PHE A 21 3.57 8.43 -29.92
N GLU A 22 4.26 9.56 -29.93
CA GLU A 22 5.49 9.70 -30.71
C GLU A 22 6.33 8.49 -30.30
N ILE A 23 6.44 7.52 -31.21
CA ILE A 23 7.28 6.35 -31.04
C ILE A 23 8.69 6.90 -31.09
N LYS A 24 9.18 7.37 -29.94
CA LYS A 24 10.58 7.76 -29.78
C LYS A 24 11.39 6.51 -30.07
N GLU A 25 12.27 6.58 -31.06
CA GLU A 25 13.16 5.47 -31.36
C GLU A 25 13.89 5.05 -30.07
N ILE A 26 13.56 3.85 -29.59
CA ILE A 26 14.12 3.32 -28.35
C ILE A 26 15.55 2.90 -28.65
N GLY A 27 16.50 3.78 -28.30
CA GLY A 27 17.92 3.50 -28.44
C GLY A 27 18.36 2.24 -27.68
N PRO A 28 19.47 1.60 -28.08
CA PRO A 28 19.95 0.37 -27.46
C PRO A 28 20.23 0.53 -25.95
N LYS A 29 20.65 1.72 -25.51
CA LYS A 29 20.86 2.03 -24.09
C LYS A 29 19.59 1.90 -23.26
N ALA A 30 18.46 2.41 -23.77
CA ALA A 30 17.17 2.32 -23.08
C ALA A 30 16.70 0.86 -22.94
N LYS A 31 16.89 0.04 -23.99
CA LYS A 31 16.60 -1.40 -23.91
C LYS A 31 17.44 -2.09 -22.84
N ILE A 32 18.74 -1.79 -22.77
CA ILE A 32 19.63 -2.35 -21.74
C ILE A 32 19.20 -1.91 -20.34
N SER A 33 18.85 -0.63 -20.16
CA SER A 33 18.35 -0.12 -18.87
C SER A 33 17.12 -0.87 -18.38
N VAL A 34 16.14 -1.16 -19.25
CA VAL A 34 14.94 -1.92 -18.89
C VAL A 34 15.30 -3.33 -18.41
N PHE A 35 16.18 -4.03 -19.12
CA PHE A 35 16.63 -5.36 -18.71
C PHE A 35 17.40 -5.33 -17.39
N LEU A 36 18.28 -4.34 -17.18
CA LEU A 36 19.02 -4.17 -15.93
C LEU A 36 18.09 -3.97 -14.74
N VAL A 37 17.08 -3.11 -14.89
CA VAL A 37 16.09 -2.86 -13.84
C VAL A 37 15.28 -4.12 -13.55
N ALA A 38 14.78 -4.79 -14.59
CA ALA A 38 13.99 -6.01 -14.42
C ALA A 38 14.80 -7.12 -13.74
N ILE A 39 16.03 -7.36 -14.18
CA ILE A 39 16.91 -8.36 -13.58
C ILE A 39 17.25 -7.98 -12.14
N GLY A 40 17.58 -6.72 -11.86
CA GLY A 40 17.90 -6.24 -10.52
C GLY A 40 16.79 -6.54 -9.51
N PHE A 41 15.55 -6.17 -9.83
CA PHE A 41 14.43 -6.42 -8.93
C PHE A 41 13.99 -7.89 -8.87
N ILE A 42 14.17 -8.68 -9.95
CA ILE A 42 13.97 -10.14 -9.88
C ILE A 42 14.99 -10.75 -8.92
N LEU A 43 16.25 -10.33 -8.97
CA LEU A 43 17.29 -10.78 -8.05
C LEU A 43 16.98 -10.37 -6.61
N ASP A 44 16.42 -9.19 -6.39
CA ASP A 44 15.97 -8.77 -5.05
C ASP A 44 14.89 -9.70 -4.52
N ILE A 45 13.88 -10.05 -5.32
CA ILE A 45 12.82 -11.00 -4.92
C ILE A 45 13.42 -12.37 -4.56
N VAL A 46 14.34 -12.87 -5.39
CA VAL A 46 15.04 -14.15 -5.15
C VAL A 46 15.87 -14.08 -3.87
N ALA A 47 16.60 -12.99 -3.64
CA ALA A 47 17.41 -12.79 -2.45
C ALA A 47 16.54 -12.68 -1.19
N MET A 48 15.46 -11.90 -1.23
CA MET A 48 14.50 -11.77 -0.13
C MET A 48 13.96 -13.13 0.28
N TYR A 49 13.57 -13.98 -0.68
CA TYR A 49 13.07 -15.31 -0.40
C TYR A 49 14.16 -16.26 0.14
N LYS A 50 15.35 -16.27 -0.48
CA LYS A 50 16.43 -17.20 -0.14
C LYS A 50 17.07 -16.89 1.23
N PHE A 51 17.13 -15.61 1.59
CA PHE A 51 17.76 -15.13 2.83
C PHE A 51 16.75 -14.72 3.91
N ASP A 52 15.45 -14.94 3.67
CA ASP A 52 14.34 -14.54 4.55
C ASP A 52 14.39 -13.06 4.98
N LEU A 53 14.80 -12.17 4.07
CA LEU A 53 14.93 -10.74 4.36
C LEU A 53 13.55 -10.11 4.49
N LYS A 54 13.29 -9.47 5.64
CA LYS A 54 11.99 -8.86 5.97
C LYS A 54 12.20 -7.48 6.58
N GLY A 55 11.18 -6.63 6.48
CA GLY A 55 11.17 -5.30 7.10
C GLY A 55 12.36 -4.44 6.65
N GLY A 56 13.20 -4.04 7.61
CA GLY A 56 14.33 -3.13 7.38
C GLY A 56 15.34 -3.67 6.38
N ASP A 57 15.67 -4.96 6.43
CA ASP A 57 16.67 -5.57 5.55
C ASP A 57 16.20 -5.61 4.10
N ALA A 58 14.92 -5.97 3.89
CA ALA A 58 14.30 -5.94 2.57
C ALA A 58 14.28 -4.52 1.98
N SER A 59 14.00 -3.52 2.84
CA SER A 59 13.96 -2.12 2.44
C SER A 59 15.34 -1.61 2.05
N ALA A 60 16.38 -2.00 2.80
CA ALA A 60 17.76 -1.66 2.52
C ALA A 60 18.24 -2.29 1.19
N LEU A 61 17.88 -3.54 0.92
CA LEU A 61 18.20 -4.22 -0.33
C LEU A 61 17.58 -3.51 -1.53
N LEU A 62 16.25 -3.31 -1.52
CA LEU A 62 15.53 -2.66 -2.61
C LEU A 62 16.04 -1.23 -2.87
N GLY A 63 16.28 -0.46 -1.80
CA GLY A 63 16.81 0.90 -1.89
C GLY A 63 18.25 0.93 -2.43
N GLY A 64 19.09 0.01 -1.97
CA GLY A 64 20.46 -0.15 -2.44
C GLY A 64 20.52 -0.52 -3.92
N THR A 65 19.73 -1.52 -4.35
CA THR A 65 19.62 -1.94 -5.75
C THR A 65 19.13 -0.78 -6.62
N ALA A 66 18.10 -0.05 -6.19
CA ALA A 66 17.62 1.13 -6.90
C ALA A 66 18.69 2.21 -7.04
N GLY A 67 19.45 2.50 -5.98
CA GLY A 67 20.55 3.46 -6.00
C GLY A 67 21.67 3.07 -6.97
N VAL A 68 22.09 1.80 -6.96
CA VAL A 68 23.10 1.26 -7.88
C VAL A 68 22.61 1.33 -9.32
N LEU A 69 21.38 0.92 -9.59
CA LEU A 69 20.77 1.01 -10.93
C LEU A 69 20.73 2.45 -11.42
N LEU A 70 20.36 3.39 -10.56
CA LEU A 70 20.29 4.81 -10.88
C LEU A 70 21.67 5.35 -11.28
N ILE A 71 22.74 4.97 -10.57
CA ILE A 71 24.13 5.31 -10.93
C ILE A 71 24.53 4.70 -12.27
N ILE A 72 24.30 3.40 -12.47
CA ILE A 72 24.68 2.69 -13.71
C ILE A 72 23.97 3.30 -14.92
N ILE A 73 22.66 3.50 -14.83
CA ILE A 73 21.84 4.00 -15.94
C ILE A 73 22.22 5.46 -16.26
N ASN A 74 22.47 6.30 -15.26
CA ASN A 74 22.94 7.66 -15.50
C ASN A 74 24.34 7.70 -16.09
N THR A 75 25.24 6.80 -15.69
CA THR A 75 26.58 6.69 -16.28
C THR A 75 26.50 6.33 -17.76
N MET A 76 25.60 5.42 -18.14
CA MET A 76 25.42 5.02 -19.54
C MET A 76 24.89 6.15 -20.42
N ASN A 77 23.99 6.99 -19.88
CA ASN A 77 23.31 8.03 -20.65
C ASN A 77 24.09 9.35 -20.63
N ASN A 78 24.60 9.75 -19.48
CA ASN A 78 25.20 11.06 -19.22
C ASN A 78 26.55 10.94 -18.46
N PRO A 79 27.57 10.25 -18.99
CA PRO A 79 28.77 9.87 -18.25
C PRO A 79 29.51 11.05 -17.60
N LYS A 80 29.53 12.21 -18.26
CA LYS A 80 30.24 13.41 -17.79
C LYS A 80 29.53 14.14 -16.65
N THR A 81 28.21 14.01 -16.54
CA THR A 81 27.37 14.69 -15.53
C THR A 81 26.63 13.69 -14.65
N THR A 82 27.15 12.45 -14.56
CA THR A 82 26.51 11.33 -13.86
C THR A 82 26.17 11.69 -12.42
N LEU A 83 27.13 12.24 -11.67
CA LEU A 83 26.93 12.55 -10.26
C LEU A 83 25.88 13.65 -10.05
N ASP A 84 25.89 14.67 -10.92
CA ASP A 84 24.89 15.75 -10.87
C ASP A 84 23.49 15.21 -11.17
N LYS A 85 23.35 14.34 -12.18
CA LYS A 85 22.08 13.72 -12.56
C LYS A 85 21.57 12.74 -11.51
N VAL A 86 22.47 11.98 -10.89
CA VAL A 86 22.14 11.11 -9.74
C VAL A 86 21.59 11.94 -8.59
N ALA A 87 22.27 13.03 -8.22
CA ALA A 87 21.83 13.92 -7.16
C ALA A 87 20.48 14.58 -7.48
N GLU A 88 20.29 15.06 -8.72
CA GLU A 88 19.03 15.62 -9.21
C GLU A 88 17.88 14.64 -9.02
N HIS A 89 18.03 13.39 -9.51
CA HIS A 89 16.99 12.37 -9.37
C HIS A 89 16.72 11.94 -7.93
N ILE A 90 17.76 11.90 -7.07
CA ILE A 90 17.57 11.65 -5.63
C ILE A 90 16.76 12.79 -4.99
N ILE A 91 17.09 14.05 -5.28
CA ILE A 91 16.38 15.22 -4.76
C ILE A 91 14.92 15.24 -5.24
N GLU A 92 14.70 14.97 -6.53
CA GLU A 92 13.36 14.88 -7.12
C GLU A 92 12.54 13.78 -6.47
N GLY A 93 13.10 12.57 -6.37
CA GLY A 93 12.44 11.42 -5.75
C GLY A 93 12.13 11.65 -4.27
N PHE A 94 13.06 12.24 -3.52
CA PHE A 94 12.85 12.58 -2.12
C PHE A 94 11.80 13.67 -1.93
N THR A 95 11.83 14.72 -2.74
CA THR A 95 10.83 15.79 -2.72
C THR A 95 9.45 15.26 -3.07
N PHE A 96 9.37 14.36 -4.06
CA PHE A 96 8.14 13.67 -4.41
C PHE A 96 7.62 12.83 -3.24
N ALA A 97 8.49 12.04 -2.61
CA ALA A 97 8.13 11.24 -1.44
C ALA A 97 7.60 12.12 -0.30
N ILE A 98 8.30 13.20 0.08
CA ILE A 98 7.85 14.12 1.13
C ILE A 98 6.50 14.75 0.77
N LYS A 99 6.28 15.17 -0.48
CA LYS A 99 4.98 15.72 -0.90
C LYS A 99 3.84 14.70 -0.73
N VAL A 100 4.06 13.44 -1.08
CA VAL A 100 3.08 12.37 -0.93
C VAL A 100 2.86 12.05 0.56
N PHE A 101 3.94 11.93 1.34
CA PHE A 101 3.86 11.57 2.76
C PHE A 101 3.45 12.73 3.68
N ALA A 102 3.51 13.99 3.24
CA ALA A 102 3.18 15.16 4.06
C ALA A 102 1.76 15.08 4.66
N VAL A 103 0.79 14.57 3.91
CA VAL A 103 -0.58 14.35 4.40
C VAL A 103 -0.66 13.12 5.32
N ILE A 104 0.16 12.10 5.07
CA ILE A 104 0.19 10.85 5.84
C ILE A 104 0.79 11.06 7.24
N ILE A 105 1.81 11.93 7.38
CA ILE A 105 2.50 12.19 8.66
C ILE A 105 1.53 12.59 9.78
N PRO A 106 0.68 13.64 9.65
CA PRO A 106 -0.23 14.02 10.74
C PRO A 106 -1.28 12.93 11.03
N ILE A 107 -1.78 12.22 10.01
CA ILE A 107 -2.73 11.11 10.19
C ILE A 107 -2.09 10.01 11.03
N ALA A 108 -0.89 9.55 10.64
CA ALA A 108 -0.14 8.54 11.38
C ALA A 108 0.22 9.02 12.79
N ALA A 109 0.62 10.29 12.95
CA ALA A 109 0.97 10.86 14.25
C ALA A 109 -0.21 10.84 15.22
N PHE A 110 -1.40 11.33 14.82
CA PHE A 110 -2.60 11.27 15.67
C PHE A 110 -3.09 9.84 15.88
N PHE A 111 -2.92 8.97 14.90
CA PHE A 111 -3.26 7.56 15.02
C PHE A 111 -2.40 6.86 16.07
N TYR A 112 -1.08 6.94 15.96
CA TYR A 112 -0.15 6.34 16.92
C TYR A 112 -0.25 7.01 18.29
N LEU A 113 -0.66 8.28 18.36
CA LEU A 113 -1.01 8.93 19.63
C LEU A 113 -2.20 8.26 20.33
N GLY A 114 -3.01 7.43 19.67
CA GLY A 114 -4.06 6.64 20.31
C GLY A 114 -3.54 5.41 21.09
N ASP A 115 -2.26 5.06 20.97
CA ASP A 115 -1.64 3.87 21.58
C ASP A 115 -0.60 4.28 22.66
N ALA A 116 0.45 3.48 22.88
CA ALA A 116 1.54 3.76 23.83
C ALA A 116 2.17 5.18 23.77
N PRO A 117 2.27 5.85 22.59
CA PRO A 117 2.78 7.22 22.52
C PRO A 117 1.99 8.28 23.30
N ILE A 118 0.71 8.08 23.64
CA ILE A 118 -0.08 9.09 24.37
C ILE A 118 0.54 9.45 25.71
N VAL A 119 1.06 8.45 26.42
CA VAL A 119 1.66 8.62 27.75
C VAL A 119 3.00 9.36 27.64
N LYS A 120 3.74 9.14 26.56
CA LYS A 120 5.00 9.85 26.30
C LYS A 120 4.79 11.33 25.99
N VAL A 121 3.68 11.68 25.35
CA VAL A 121 3.39 13.06 24.92
C VAL A 121 2.65 13.85 26.00
N PHE A 122 1.67 13.24 26.65
CA PHE A 122 0.77 13.93 27.61
C PHE A 122 1.00 13.55 29.08
N GLY A 123 1.87 12.58 29.37
CA GLY A 123 2.05 12.01 30.71
C GLY A 123 0.99 10.94 31.03
N ASP A 124 0.92 10.52 32.30
CA ASP A 124 -0.05 9.53 32.79
C ASP A 124 -1.48 10.11 32.88
N VAL A 125 -2.05 10.43 31.72
CA VAL A 125 -3.42 10.94 31.56
C VAL A 125 -4.46 9.82 31.47
N LEU A 126 -3.99 8.58 31.28
CA LEU A 126 -4.85 7.41 31.17
C LEU A 126 -5.14 6.78 32.54
N PRO A 127 -6.32 6.17 32.74
CA PRO A 127 -6.64 5.45 33.97
C PRO A 127 -5.63 4.34 34.29
N GLN A 128 -5.48 4.02 35.57
CA GLN A 128 -4.66 2.89 36.02
C GLN A 128 -5.10 1.59 35.35
N GLY A 129 -4.16 0.90 34.68
CA GLY A 129 -4.42 -0.34 33.96
C GLY A 129 -4.74 -0.18 32.47
N SER A 130 -4.85 1.05 31.96
CA SER A 130 -4.97 1.31 30.53
C SER A 130 -3.71 0.87 29.77
N GLN A 131 -3.91 0.29 28.59
CA GLN A 131 -2.82 -0.08 27.67
C GLN A 131 -2.74 0.88 26.46
N GLY A 132 -3.40 2.04 26.55
CA GLY A 132 -3.59 2.96 25.42
C GLY A 132 -5.06 2.98 24.97
N LEU A 133 -5.52 4.12 24.45
CA LEU A 133 -6.94 4.29 24.04
C LEU A 133 -7.37 3.23 23.04
N LEU A 134 -6.50 2.91 22.07
CA LEU A 134 -6.80 1.93 21.03
C LEU A 134 -6.88 0.50 21.60
N SER A 135 -5.97 0.13 22.50
CA SER A 135 -5.99 -1.17 23.16
C SER A 135 -7.23 -1.33 24.04
N ASP A 136 -7.56 -0.31 24.82
CA ASP A 136 -8.71 -0.31 25.72
C ASP A 136 -10.04 -0.41 24.94
N ILE A 137 -10.17 0.29 23.81
CA ILE A 137 -11.33 0.16 22.90
C ILE A 137 -11.42 -1.28 22.38
N GLY A 138 -10.31 -1.89 21.98
CA GLY A 138 -10.30 -3.27 21.48
C GLY A 138 -10.70 -4.27 22.57
N VAL A 139 -10.23 -4.09 23.82
CA VAL A 139 -10.65 -4.91 24.97
C VAL A 139 -12.15 -4.73 25.25
N ALA A 140 -12.64 -3.49 25.29
CA ALA A 140 -14.05 -3.19 25.51
C ALA A 140 -14.94 -3.82 24.41
N LEU A 141 -14.54 -3.74 23.14
CA LEU A 141 -15.24 -4.38 22.02
C LEU A 141 -15.23 -5.91 22.14
N SER A 142 -14.11 -6.51 22.55
CA SER A 142 -14.01 -7.96 22.74
C SER A 142 -14.93 -8.49 23.84
N GLN A 143 -15.26 -7.66 24.83
CA GLN A 143 -16.17 -8.01 25.94
C GLN A 143 -17.64 -7.71 25.63
N ALA A 144 -17.91 -6.74 24.75
CA ALA A 144 -19.27 -6.28 24.44
C ALA A 144 -20.00 -7.15 23.39
N VAL A 145 -19.28 -7.86 22.54
CA VAL A 145 -19.84 -8.70 21.46
C VAL A 145 -19.32 -10.12 21.64
N PRO A 146 -20.09 -11.20 21.34
CA PRO A 146 -19.56 -12.56 21.27
C PRO A 146 -18.44 -12.61 20.23
N PHE A 147 -17.22 -12.43 20.72
CA PHE A 147 -16.04 -12.21 19.91
C PHE A 147 -15.53 -13.58 19.48
N ASN A 148 -15.88 -13.98 18.26
CA ASN A 148 -15.39 -15.20 17.63
C ASN A 148 -14.57 -14.82 16.39
N LYS A 149 -13.90 -15.81 15.78
CA LYS A 149 -13.05 -15.56 14.61
C LYS A 149 -13.78 -14.94 13.40
N VAL A 150 -15.09 -15.17 13.28
CA VAL A 150 -15.92 -14.56 12.23
C VAL A 150 -16.10 -13.07 12.50
N ALA A 151 -16.42 -12.69 13.74
CA ALA A 151 -16.55 -11.31 14.15
C ALA A 151 -15.21 -10.57 14.02
N ALA A 152 -14.11 -11.17 14.50
CA ALA A 152 -12.78 -10.58 14.41
C ALA A 152 -12.37 -10.31 12.95
N ALA A 153 -12.48 -11.31 12.07
CA ALA A 153 -12.15 -11.15 10.65
C ALA A 153 -13.05 -10.10 9.95
N GLY A 154 -14.34 -10.09 10.28
CA GLY A 154 -15.29 -9.13 9.72
C GLY A 154 -14.97 -7.68 10.14
N ILE A 155 -14.76 -7.44 11.43
CA ILE A 155 -14.41 -6.12 11.96
C ILE A 155 -13.07 -5.66 11.38
N GLU A 156 -12.06 -6.53 11.36
CA GLU A 156 -10.75 -6.25 10.79
C GLU A 156 -10.84 -5.82 9.32
N THR A 157 -11.62 -6.55 8.52
CA THR A 157 -11.86 -6.22 7.11
C THR A 157 -12.54 -4.85 6.97
N ILE A 158 -13.58 -4.57 7.78
CA ILE A 158 -14.31 -3.30 7.72
C ILE A 158 -13.44 -2.14 8.15
N VAL A 159 -12.68 -2.28 9.24
CA VAL A 159 -11.78 -1.24 9.75
C VAL A 159 -10.67 -0.96 8.76
N GLY A 160 -10.04 -1.99 8.19
CA GLY A 160 -9.07 -1.82 7.10
C GLY A 160 -9.68 -1.09 5.90
N GLY A 161 -10.91 -1.46 5.53
CA GLY A 161 -11.61 -0.83 4.41
C GLY A 161 -11.95 0.64 4.66
N ILE A 162 -12.51 0.98 5.83
CA ILE A 162 -12.86 2.36 6.20
C ILE A 162 -11.61 3.22 6.28
N THR A 163 -10.53 2.72 6.88
CA THR A 163 -9.29 3.49 6.97
C THR A 163 -8.68 3.74 5.60
N GLY A 164 -8.79 2.79 4.66
CA GLY A 164 -8.38 3.01 3.28
C GLY A 164 -9.23 4.03 2.51
N LEU A 165 -10.40 4.47 2.99
CA LEU A 165 -11.23 5.45 2.26
C LEU A 165 -10.59 6.83 2.16
N ASP A 166 -9.55 7.12 2.94
CA ASP A 166 -8.70 8.31 2.80
C ASP A 166 -7.78 8.26 1.55
N GLY A 167 -7.78 7.13 0.83
CA GLY A 167 -6.96 6.82 -0.35
C GLY A 167 -5.49 6.65 -0.05
N SER A 168 -5.15 6.34 1.19
CA SER A 168 -3.86 5.84 1.61
C SER A 168 -4.01 4.42 2.12
N GLY A 169 -3.46 3.45 1.41
CA GLY A 169 -3.36 2.08 1.94
C GLY A 169 -2.45 1.99 3.18
N PHE A 170 -1.61 2.99 3.42
CA PHE A 170 -0.60 2.97 4.50
C PHE A 170 -1.16 3.35 5.87
N SER A 171 -2.16 4.23 5.93
CA SER A 171 -2.78 4.66 7.20
C SER A 171 -3.51 3.49 7.87
N GLY A 172 -4.19 2.64 7.08
CA GLY A 172 -4.86 1.45 7.58
C GLY A 172 -3.93 0.31 8.01
N MET A 173 -2.70 0.22 7.48
CA MET A 173 -1.80 -0.91 7.79
C MET A 173 -1.34 -0.95 9.25
N SER A 174 -1.11 0.20 9.87
CA SER A 174 -0.75 0.29 11.28
C SER A 174 -1.93 -0.07 12.18
N LEU A 175 -3.13 0.40 11.84
CA LEU A 175 -4.35 0.07 12.59
C LEU A 175 -4.65 -1.42 12.51
N ALA A 176 -4.52 -2.02 11.33
CA ALA A 176 -4.72 -3.44 11.17
C ALA A 176 -3.81 -4.26 12.11
N GLY A 177 -2.52 -3.88 12.20
CA GLY A 177 -1.59 -4.55 13.11
C GLY A 177 -1.97 -4.43 14.60
N SER A 178 -2.29 -3.21 15.05
CA SER A 178 -2.67 -2.98 16.45
C SER A 178 -4.00 -3.65 16.80
N LEU A 179 -4.99 -3.58 15.91
CA LEU A 179 -6.31 -4.18 16.12
C LEU A 179 -6.24 -5.71 16.14
N ALA A 180 -5.49 -6.28 15.20
CA ALA A 180 -5.24 -7.71 15.15
C ALA A 180 -4.49 -8.23 16.39
N ALA A 181 -3.58 -7.43 16.98
CA ALA A 181 -2.92 -7.80 18.23
C ALA A 181 -3.92 -7.87 19.40
N VAL A 182 -4.83 -6.90 19.51
CA VAL A 182 -5.84 -6.91 20.58
C VAL A 182 -6.81 -8.08 20.41
N PHE A 183 -7.37 -8.23 19.21
CA PHE A 183 -8.34 -9.28 18.90
C PHE A 183 -7.72 -10.66 18.90
N GLY A 184 -6.55 -10.81 18.30
CA GLY A 184 -5.83 -12.09 18.25
C GLY A 184 -5.48 -12.63 19.62
N ASN A 185 -5.04 -11.76 20.54
CA ASN A 185 -4.74 -12.15 21.90
C ASN A 185 -6.00 -12.41 22.74
N ALA A 186 -7.07 -11.64 22.54
CA ALA A 186 -8.32 -11.79 23.31
C ALA A 186 -9.01 -13.14 23.07
N ILE A 187 -8.97 -13.67 21.84
CA ILE A 187 -9.64 -14.92 21.46
C ILE A 187 -8.68 -16.03 20.98
N ASN A 188 -7.38 -15.84 21.22
CA ASN A 188 -6.30 -16.78 20.93
C ASN A 188 -6.28 -17.29 19.47
N ILE A 189 -6.31 -16.37 18.51
CA ILE A 189 -6.21 -16.63 17.06
C ILE A 189 -4.92 -16.05 16.47
N ASN A 190 -4.59 -16.44 15.25
CA ASN A 190 -3.35 -16.01 14.58
C ASN A 190 -3.35 -14.50 14.27
N VAL A 191 -2.62 -13.72 15.08
CA VAL A 191 -2.43 -12.26 14.92
C VAL A 191 -1.89 -11.92 13.54
N GLY A 192 -0.91 -12.67 13.02
CA GLY A 192 -0.31 -12.39 11.72
C GLY A 192 -1.29 -12.52 10.55
N ALA A 193 -2.13 -13.56 10.59
CA ALA A 193 -3.17 -13.77 9.57
C ALA A 193 -4.27 -12.70 9.65
N LEU A 194 -4.65 -12.27 10.86
CA LEU A 194 -5.63 -11.21 11.06
C LEU A 194 -5.07 -9.84 10.61
N THR A 195 -3.83 -9.52 10.97
CA THR A 195 -3.12 -8.32 10.47
C THR A 195 -3.08 -8.32 8.95
N ALA A 196 -2.73 -9.44 8.32
CA ALA A 196 -2.66 -9.55 6.87
C ALA A 196 -4.02 -9.26 6.22
N LEU A 197 -5.13 -9.75 6.80
CA LEU A 197 -6.48 -9.46 6.33
C LEU A 197 -6.78 -7.95 6.36
N GLY A 198 -6.52 -7.28 7.48
CA GLY A 198 -6.76 -5.85 7.62
C GLY A 198 -5.90 -5.02 6.67
N GLN A 199 -4.62 -5.39 6.50
CA GLN A 199 -3.70 -4.74 5.56
C GLN A 199 -4.13 -4.92 4.10
N ILE A 200 -4.57 -6.11 3.70
CA ILE A 200 -5.14 -6.36 2.37
C ILE A 200 -6.37 -5.46 2.15
N SER A 201 -7.27 -5.38 3.14
CA SER A 201 -8.46 -4.54 3.05
C SER A 201 -8.11 -3.05 2.88
N ALA A 202 -7.19 -2.53 3.68
CA ALA A 202 -6.71 -1.16 3.58
C ALA A 202 -6.08 -0.84 2.23
N ILE A 203 -5.22 -1.73 1.71
CA ILE A 203 -4.57 -1.54 0.41
C ILE A 203 -5.58 -1.63 -0.74
N TRP A 204 -6.54 -2.55 -0.69
CA TRP A 204 -7.49 -2.69 -1.79
C TRP A 204 -8.49 -1.55 -1.84
N VAL A 205 -8.92 -1.02 -0.69
CA VAL A 205 -9.79 0.16 -0.69
C VAL A 205 -8.98 1.42 -1.03
N GLY A 206 -7.91 1.69 -0.27
CA GLY A 206 -7.18 2.97 -0.32
C GLY A 206 -5.88 2.98 -1.10
N GLY A 207 -5.22 1.84 -1.22
CA GLY A 207 -3.90 1.72 -1.87
C GLY A 207 -3.93 1.57 -3.40
N GLY A 208 -5.09 1.65 -4.04
CA GLY A 208 -5.15 1.69 -5.51
C GLY A 208 -6.17 0.81 -6.20
N CYS A 209 -7.29 0.41 -5.58
CA CYS A 209 -8.35 -0.29 -6.32
C CYS A 209 -9.70 0.45 -6.35
N ILE A 210 -10.15 1.07 -5.25
CA ILE A 210 -11.47 1.73 -5.22
C ILE A 210 -11.35 3.26 -5.24
N VAL A 211 -10.52 3.82 -4.36
CA VAL A 211 -10.51 5.26 -4.12
C VAL A 211 -9.90 6.04 -5.30
N PRO A 212 -10.64 6.95 -5.97
CA PRO A 212 -10.21 7.56 -7.23
C PRO A 212 -8.85 8.29 -7.19
N TRP A 213 -8.52 8.97 -6.09
CA TRP A 213 -7.26 9.69 -5.98
C TRP A 213 -6.05 8.77 -5.76
N SER A 214 -6.27 7.52 -5.35
CA SER A 214 -5.24 6.47 -5.32
C SER A 214 -4.99 5.83 -6.70
N LEU A 215 -5.88 6.08 -7.66
CA LEU A 215 -5.86 5.48 -9.01
C LEU A 215 -5.24 6.39 -10.08
N ILE A 216 -4.85 7.63 -9.73
CA ILE A 216 -4.46 8.68 -10.70
C ILE A 216 -3.31 8.22 -11.60
N ALA A 217 -2.27 7.61 -11.05
CA ALA A 217 -1.12 7.17 -11.83
C ALA A 217 -1.49 6.06 -12.84
N ALA A 218 -2.25 5.05 -12.39
CA ALA A 218 -2.70 3.97 -13.25
C ALA A 218 -3.68 4.47 -14.32
N ALA A 219 -4.62 5.32 -13.93
CA ALA A 219 -5.59 5.94 -14.82
C ALA A 219 -4.92 6.82 -15.90
N ALA A 220 -3.89 7.59 -15.53
CA ALA A 220 -3.12 8.41 -16.47
C ALA A 220 -2.35 7.56 -17.49
N ILE A 221 -1.75 6.45 -17.07
CA ILE A 221 -1.05 5.51 -17.97
C ILE A 221 -2.04 4.83 -18.93
N CYS A 222 -3.22 4.48 -18.42
CA CYS A 222 -4.25 3.79 -19.19
C CYS A 222 -5.15 4.73 -20.03
N GLY A 223 -5.02 6.06 -19.89
CA GLY A 223 -5.84 7.03 -20.61
C GLY A 223 -7.32 7.03 -20.20
N VAL A 224 -7.65 6.62 -18.98
CA VAL A 224 -9.04 6.51 -18.49
C VAL A 224 -9.30 7.43 -17.29
N SER A 225 -10.56 7.73 -17.01
CA SER A 225 -10.94 8.47 -15.80
C SER A 225 -10.68 7.66 -14.52
N PRO A 226 -9.97 8.20 -13.50
CA PRO A 226 -9.76 7.53 -12.22
C PRO A 226 -11.06 7.18 -11.49
N VAL A 227 -12.10 8.01 -11.66
CA VAL A 227 -13.42 7.78 -11.07
C VAL A 227 -14.12 6.59 -11.73
N GLU A 228 -14.03 6.50 -13.05
CA GLU A 228 -14.62 5.39 -13.80
C GLU A 228 -13.88 4.07 -13.51
N LEU A 229 -12.56 4.14 -13.40
CA LEU A 229 -11.72 3.01 -12.99
C LEU A 229 -12.11 2.48 -11.60
N GLY A 230 -12.26 3.38 -10.62
CA GLY A 230 -12.69 3.01 -9.27
C GLY A 230 -14.07 2.35 -9.22
N LYS A 231 -15.05 2.89 -9.97
CA LYS A 231 -16.39 2.29 -10.09
C LYS A 231 -16.35 0.88 -10.67
N ARG A 232 -15.54 0.65 -11.69
CA ARG A 232 -15.42 -0.67 -12.34
C ARG A 232 -14.70 -1.67 -11.45
N ASN A 233 -13.74 -1.22 -10.65
CA ASN A 233 -13.04 -2.05 -9.68
C ASN A 233 -13.89 -2.39 -8.45
N PHE A 234 -14.89 -1.58 -8.12
CA PHE A 234 -15.70 -1.75 -6.91
C PHE A 234 -16.25 -3.17 -6.75
N ILE A 235 -16.95 -3.71 -7.76
CA ILE A 235 -17.55 -5.05 -7.67
C ILE A 235 -16.47 -6.15 -7.52
N PRO A 236 -15.45 -6.23 -8.39
CA PRO A 236 -14.35 -7.19 -8.21
C PRO A 236 -13.67 -7.12 -6.84
N VAL A 237 -13.41 -5.90 -6.34
CA VAL A 237 -12.74 -5.69 -5.05
C VAL A 237 -13.63 -6.15 -3.91
N MET A 238 -14.92 -5.78 -3.91
CA MET A 238 -15.85 -6.22 -2.86
C MET A 238 -16.01 -7.74 -2.82
N ILE A 239 -16.07 -8.40 -3.99
CA ILE A 239 -16.09 -9.87 -4.06
C ILE A 239 -14.79 -10.45 -3.50
N GLY A 240 -13.65 -9.92 -3.92
CA GLY A 240 -12.37 -10.41 -3.47
C GLY A 240 -12.16 -10.18 -1.96
N LEU A 241 -12.61 -9.06 -1.39
CA LEU A 241 -12.60 -8.83 0.06
C LEU A 241 -13.48 -9.85 0.77
N ALA A 242 -14.71 -10.08 0.32
CA ALA A 242 -15.58 -11.09 0.91
C ALA A 242 -14.95 -12.49 0.89
N VAL A 243 -14.37 -12.89 -0.25
CA VAL A 243 -13.67 -14.19 -0.38
C VAL A 243 -12.45 -14.24 0.54
N THR A 244 -11.64 -13.17 0.59
CA THR A 244 -10.44 -13.10 1.44
C THR A 244 -10.80 -13.19 2.92
N THR A 245 -11.85 -12.50 3.36
CA THR A 245 -12.37 -12.60 4.74
C THR A 245 -12.83 -14.02 5.05
N ILE A 246 -13.56 -14.67 4.14
CA ILE A 246 -13.99 -16.07 4.32
C ILE A 246 -12.78 -16.99 4.45
N VAL A 247 -11.78 -16.85 3.59
CA VAL A 247 -10.53 -17.65 3.66
C VAL A 247 -9.80 -17.38 4.98
N ALA A 248 -9.69 -16.13 5.41
CA ALA A 248 -9.08 -15.78 6.68
C ALA A 248 -9.79 -16.45 7.86
N ILE A 249 -11.13 -16.50 7.88
CA ILE A 249 -11.90 -17.21 8.92
C ILE A 249 -11.53 -18.70 9.02
N PHE A 250 -11.13 -19.35 7.93
CA PHE A 250 -10.66 -20.73 7.96
C PHE A 250 -9.22 -20.87 8.47
N ILE A 251 -8.39 -19.86 8.25
CA ILE A 251 -6.97 -19.83 8.68
C ILE A 251 -6.83 -19.45 10.16
N LEU A 252 -7.73 -18.60 10.67
CA LEU A 252 -7.83 -18.16 12.07
C LEU A 252 -8.41 -19.24 12.99
#